data_AF-A0A936K1L3-F1
#
_entry.id   AF-A0A936K1L3-F1
#
_cell.length_a   1.000
_cell.length_b   1.000
_cell.length_c   1.000
_cell.angle_alpha   90.00
_cell.angle_beta   90.00
_cell.angle_gamma   90.00
#
_symmetry.space_group_name_H-M   'P 1'
#
loop_
_entity.id
_entity.type
_entity.pdbx_description
1 polymer ?
#
loop_
_entity_poly.entity_id
_entity_poly.type
_entity_poly.pdbx_seq_one_letter_code
_entity_poly.pdbx_strand_id
1 'polypeptide(L)'
;MRAKKPLPVPLDFAPARASAHRPLRQRMVAALGLCVSLMHAHGAGVKAGPFEIEFRHERRMGSLPNADPFKSHRIARYKVLHDGRAVAFNPGGIDPMKRKLWADDLLEAHFVYSQGRPVVLVCTETGTYVLSDRDGKPWVKQLNDHPATRFQFLDSVAGQPGDLQAFNAGPEEAAMGRDLGRNGTLMSLHDEQNINFGVLDLTTLQLRVSSVLKRHVFVHNDPDFGGYSFDASAQGQVRVWWKDRHQLALVRPRYVGDTTTYALEVVNLDDDSFQIVPFDLNRTRLIALGDVSPAWIEHYFQWRTDASRPATAAQLVPKQTVTPLPWQGSMKADPYDQAGFNLQPVLPEMRTVLLQFLKDKFGATLDAAKSLPSTTGLKIGQQAFTIEYDESSKSLTLKPEFGTPGTTTAQIAEQFNRVIVESRYQALFTALGPGGFSR
;
A
#
# COMPACT_ATOMS: atom_id res chain seq x y z
N MET A 1 37.81 -47.25 2.74
CA MET A 1 38.57 -48.27 1.99
C MET A 1 37.85 -48.56 0.67
N ARG A 2 38.61 -48.65 -0.42
CA ARG A 2 38.21 -48.86 -1.83
C ARG A 2 37.40 -50.15 -2.06
N ALA A 3 36.43 -50.09 -2.98
CA ALA A 3 36.29 -50.92 -4.22
C ALA A 3 34.96 -50.53 -4.89
N LYS A 4 34.83 -49.81 -6.01
CA LYS A 4 35.22 -49.97 -7.44
C LYS A 4 34.59 -51.17 -8.18
N LYS A 5 33.83 -50.81 -9.25
CA LYS A 5 33.51 -51.47 -10.55
C LYS A 5 32.11 -52.11 -10.70
N PRO A 6 31.59 -52.29 -11.93
CA PRO A 6 31.69 -51.46 -13.15
C PRO A 6 30.36 -51.31 -13.94
N LEU A 7 30.35 -50.38 -14.91
CA LEU A 7 29.41 -50.30 -16.04
C LEU A 7 29.72 -51.34 -17.13
N PRO A 8 28.72 -51.68 -17.96
CA PRO A 8 28.99 -51.79 -19.40
C PRO A 8 27.94 -51.08 -20.28
N VAL A 9 28.45 -50.53 -21.39
CA VAL A 9 27.76 -50.18 -22.64
C VAL A 9 28.37 -51.09 -23.73
N PRO A 10 27.62 -51.52 -24.75
CA PRO A 10 27.92 -51.09 -26.13
C PRO A 10 26.61 -50.71 -26.89
N LEU A 11 26.56 -49.57 -27.61
CA LEU A 11 26.93 -49.36 -29.02
C LEU A 11 26.02 -50.07 -30.03
N ASP A 12 25.31 -49.26 -30.83
CA ASP A 12 25.14 -49.56 -32.24
C ASP A 12 25.20 -48.29 -33.11
N PHE A 13 26.01 -48.40 -34.15
CA PHE A 13 26.28 -47.45 -35.22
C PHE A 13 25.50 -47.89 -36.46
N ALA A 14 24.99 -46.95 -37.27
CA ALA A 14 25.24 -46.93 -38.72
C ALA A 14 24.71 -45.66 -39.42
N PRO A 15 25.30 -45.29 -40.58
CA PRO A 15 25.22 -43.93 -41.14
C PRO A 15 24.70 -43.86 -42.61
N ALA A 16 24.79 -42.65 -43.16
CA ALA A 16 24.99 -42.28 -44.57
C ALA A 16 23.76 -42.10 -45.49
N ARG A 17 23.63 -40.91 -46.10
CA ARG A 17 24.20 -40.63 -47.43
C ARG A 17 24.08 -39.17 -47.85
N ALA A 18 25.08 -38.76 -48.61
CA ALA A 18 25.29 -37.45 -49.21
C ALA A 18 24.97 -37.45 -50.71
N SER A 19 24.71 -36.27 -51.27
CA SER A 19 25.01 -35.89 -52.67
C SER A 19 24.99 -34.34 -52.73
N ALA A 20 26.12 -33.63 -52.84
CA ALA A 20 27.08 -33.49 -53.95
C ALA A 20 26.71 -32.42 -55.00
N HIS A 21 27.37 -31.26 -54.84
CA HIS A 21 28.23 -30.56 -55.82
C HIS A 21 27.73 -29.63 -56.96
N ARG A 22 28.25 -28.37 -56.84
CA ARG A 22 29.03 -27.53 -57.80
C ARG A 22 28.28 -26.51 -58.71
N PRO A 23 28.95 -25.46 -59.26
CA PRO A 23 30.11 -24.66 -58.76
C PRO A 23 30.11 -23.12 -59.07
N LEU A 24 31.05 -22.42 -58.43
CA LEU A 24 31.87 -21.23 -58.82
C LEU A 24 31.36 -20.16 -59.83
N ARG A 25 31.46 -18.86 -59.46
CA ARG A 25 32.61 -17.98 -59.81
C ARG A 25 32.53 -16.56 -59.18
N GLN A 26 33.61 -16.23 -58.47
CA GLN A 26 34.34 -14.94 -58.37
C GLN A 26 33.63 -13.61 -58.65
N ARG A 27 33.73 -12.66 -57.70
CA ARG A 27 34.74 -11.57 -57.74
C ARG A 27 34.76 -10.75 -56.44
N MET A 28 36.00 -10.43 -56.02
CA MET A 28 36.37 -9.46 -54.98
C MET A 28 35.85 -8.05 -55.32
N VAL A 29 35.60 -7.22 -54.29
CA VAL A 29 36.43 -6.05 -53.92
C VAL A 29 35.88 -5.45 -52.62
N ALA A 30 36.83 -5.01 -51.79
CA ALA A 30 36.69 -4.46 -50.45
C ALA A 30 35.82 -3.20 -50.33
N ALA A 31 35.17 -3.06 -49.18
CA ALA A 31 35.03 -1.79 -48.49
C ALA A 31 34.97 -2.06 -46.98
N LEU A 32 36.05 -1.71 -46.28
CA LEU A 32 36.04 -1.51 -44.83
C LEU A 32 35.06 -0.38 -44.52
N GLY A 33 33.90 -0.74 -43.99
CA GLY A 33 32.99 0.16 -43.29
C GLY A 33 32.75 -0.42 -41.91
N LEU A 34 33.67 -0.15 -40.98
CA LEU A 34 33.50 -0.42 -39.56
C LEU A 34 32.43 0.55 -39.03
N CYS A 35 31.16 0.32 -39.35
CA CYS A 35 30.05 0.81 -38.56
C CYS A 35 30.02 -0.06 -37.30
N VAL A 36 30.79 0.36 -36.29
CA VAL A 36 30.47 0.02 -34.90
C VAL A 36 29.11 0.66 -34.65
N SER A 37 28.05 -0.10 -34.94
CA SER A 37 26.73 0.16 -34.41
C SER A 37 26.87 0.07 -32.89
N LEU A 38 27.05 1.25 -32.27
CA LEU A 38 26.74 1.51 -30.88
C LEU A 38 25.28 1.14 -30.68
N MET A 39 25.03 -0.15 -30.45
CA MET A 39 23.81 -0.61 -29.82
C MET A 39 23.85 -0.08 -28.39
N HIS A 40 23.42 1.16 -28.22
CA HIS A 40 22.81 1.58 -26.98
C HIS A 40 21.70 0.56 -26.74
N ALA A 41 21.84 -0.22 -25.67
CA ALA A 41 20.78 -1.07 -25.17
C ALA A 41 19.55 -0.18 -25.03
N HIS A 42 18.61 -0.29 -25.98
CA HIS A 42 17.32 0.37 -25.85
C HIS A 42 16.69 -0.22 -24.60
N GLY A 43 16.47 0.63 -23.59
CA GLY A 43 15.77 0.22 -22.39
C GLY A 43 14.39 -0.31 -22.78
N ALA A 44 13.90 -1.33 -22.08
CA ALA A 44 12.51 -1.71 -22.22
C ALA A 44 11.64 -0.49 -21.83
N GLY A 45 10.72 -0.11 -22.70
CA GLY A 45 9.85 1.05 -22.51
C GLY A 45 8.38 0.69 -22.65
N VAL A 46 7.50 1.42 -21.95
CA VAL A 46 6.04 1.29 -22.07
C VAL A 46 5.51 2.55 -22.76
N LYS A 47 4.66 2.37 -23.78
CA LYS A 47 4.07 3.47 -24.57
C LYS A 47 2.58 3.64 -24.27
N ALA A 48 2.14 4.89 -24.14
CA ALA A 48 0.72 5.24 -24.12
C ALA A 48 0.50 6.61 -24.78
N GLY A 49 -0.21 6.62 -25.90
CA GLY A 49 -0.41 7.83 -26.70
C GLY A 49 0.93 8.42 -27.18
N PRO A 50 1.16 9.74 -27.06
CA PRO A 50 2.41 10.36 -27.50
C PRO A 50 3.57 10.15 -26.50
N PHE A 51 3.32 9.49 -25.37
CA PHE A 51 4.30 9.31 -24.31
C PHE A 51 4.89 7.90 -24.28
N GLU A 52 6.17 7.82 -23.93
CA GLU A 52 6.90 6.58 -23.65
C GLU A 52 7.65 6.73 -22.33
N ILE A 53 7.51 5.76 -21.44
CA ILE A 53 8.31 5.66 -20.20
C ILE A 53 9.36 4.58 -20.43
N GLU A 54 10.62 5.00 -20.50
CA GLU A 54 11.77 4.10 -20.48
C GLU A 54 12.28 3.98 -19.04
N PHE A 55 12.83 2.81 -18.70
CA PHE A 55 13.51 2.62 -17.42
C PHE A 55 14.86 1.94 -17.61
N ARG A 56 15.78 2.20 -16.67
CA ARG A 56 17.06 1.51 -16.57
C ARG A 56 17.35 1.16 -15.11
N HIS A 57 18.09 0.08 -14.91
CA HIS A 57 18.57 -0.28 -13.59
C HIS A 57 19.97 0.28 -13.38
N GLU A 58 20.17 0.95 -12.25
CA GLU A 58 21.47 1.40 -11.78
C GLU A 58 21.83 0.64 -10.50
N ARG A 59 23.10 0.27 -10.36
CA ARG A 59 23.62 -0.26 -9.11
C ARG A 59 24.07 0.91 -8.24
N ARG A 60 23.43 1.06 -7.08
CA ARG A 60 23.82 2.02 -6.05
C ARG A 60 24.35 1.25 -4.85
N MET A 61 25.57 1.55 -4.39
CA MET A 61 26.04 1.04 -3.10
C MET A 61 25.26 1.73 -1.99
N GLY A 62 24.93 1.00 -0.92
CA GLY A 62 24.35 1.60 0.28
C GLY A 62 25.19 2.78 0.76
N SER A 63 24.54 3.84 1.24
CA SER A 63 25.22 4.96 1.90
C SER A 63 24.93 4.93 3.39
N LEU A 64 25.96 5.12 4.20
CA LEU A 64 25.81 5.35 5.64
C LEU A 64 24.97 6.61 5.88
N PRO A 65 24.14 6.66 6.94
CA PRO A 65 24.03 5.70 8.05
C PRO A 65 22.97 4.60 7.88
N ASN A 66 22.11 4.67 6.86
CA ASN A 66 20.85 3.92 6.83
C ASN A 66 20.83 2.69 5.91
N ALA A 67 21.92 2.43 5.18
CA ALA A 67 22.05 1.25 4.31
C ALA A 67 23.42 0.59 4.47
N ASP A 68 23.46 -0.75 4.35
CA ASP A 68 24.70 -1.53 4.36
C ASP A 68 25.58 -1.10 3.17
N PRO A 69 26.74 -0.44 3.42
CA PRO A 69 27.57 0.11 2.35
C PRO A 69 28.21 -0.98 1.49
N PHE A 70 28.17 -2.24 1.93
CA PHE A 70 28.67 -3.39 1.19
C PHE A 70 27.59 -4.11 0.37
N LYS A 71 26.32 -3.70 0.51
CA LYS A 71 25.24 -4.19 -0.35
C LYS A 71 25.03 -3.24 -1.53
N SER A 72 25.14 -3.80 -2.74
CA SER A 72 24.68 -3.11 -3.95
C SER A 72 23.18 -3.27 -4.08
N HIS A 73 22.46 -2.16 -4.06
CA HIS A 73 21.05 -2.11 -4.38
C HIS A 73 20.90 -1.80 -5.88
N ARG A 74 20.00 -2.50 -6.56
CA ARG A 74 19.54 -2.08 -7.88
C ARG A 74 18.40 -1.10 -7.67
N ILE A 75 18.55 0.10 -8.22
CA ILE A 75 17.49 1.11 -8.26
C ILE A 75 17.04 1.27 -9.71
N ALA A 76 15.74 1.42 -9.94
CA ALA A 76 15.22 1.80 -11.23
C ALA A 76 15.31 3.33 -11.37
N ARG A 77 15.72 3.80 -12.55
CA ARG A 77 15.65 5.20 -12.95
C ARG A 77 14.83 5.30 -14.22
N TYR A 78 13.97 6.30 -14.30
CA TYR A 78 13.04 6.46 -15.40
C TYR A 78 13.38 7.66 -16.26
N LYS A 79 12.89 7.60 -17.51
CA LYS A 79 12.94 8.66 -18.50
C LYS A 79 11.59 8.71 -19.20
N VAL A 80 11.07 9.91 -19.43
CA VAL A 80 9.82 10.09 -20.19
C VAL A 80 10.15 10.73 -21.52
N LEU A 81 9.70 10.10 -22.60
CA LEU A 81 9.74 10.64 -23.95
C LEU A 81 8.35 11.11 -24.36
N HIS A 82 8.29 12.16 -25.17
CA HIS A 82 7.12 12.61 -25.93
C HIS A 82 7.51 12.62 -27.41
N ASP A 83 6.80 11.84 -28.23
CA ASP A 83 7.09 11.61 -29.65
C ASP A 83 8.58 11.26 -29.90
N GLY A 84 9.14 10.40 -29.05
CA GLY A 84 10.53 9.93 -29.11
C GLY A 84 11.57 10.93 -28.60
N ARG A 85 11.16 12.09 -28.07
CA ARG A 85 12.05 13.12 -27.51
C ARG A 85 11.94 13.18 -26.00
N ALA A 86 13.07 13.18 -25.30
CA ALA A 86 13.11 13.29 -23.84
C ALA A 86 12.45 14.58 -23.36
N VAL A 87 11.52 14.46 -22.42
CA VAL A 87 10.87 15.60 -21.77
C VAL A 87 11.76 16.09 -20.62
N ALA A 88 12.02 17.39 -20.56
CA ALA A 88 12.83 17.99 -19.50
C ALA A 88 11.96 18.47 -18.33
N PHE A 89 12.48 18.32 -17.10
CA PHE A 89 11.82 18.72 -15.86
C PHE A 89 12.59 19.86 -15.21
N ASN A 90 12.07 21.08 -15.30
CA ASN A 90 12.68 22.23 -14.65
C ASN A 90 11.83 22.65 -13.42
N PRO A 91 12.35 22.51 -12.18
CA PRO A 91 11.70 23.08 -11.01
C PRO A 91 11.66 24.62 -11.15
N GLY A 92 10.45 25.17 -11.28
CA GLY A 92 10.23 26.62 -11.46
C GLY A 92 9.81 27.07 -12.87
N GLY A 93 9.46 26.15 -13.77
CA GLY A 93 9.03 26.47 -15.14
C GLY A 93 10.17 26.46 -16.15
N ILE A 94 9.84 26.76 -17.41
CA ILE A 94 10.78 26.80 -18.56
C ILE A 94 11.68 28.04 -18.42
N ASP A 95 12.42 28.16 -17.33
CA ASP A 95 13.55 29.08 -17.24
C ASP A 95 14.75 28.38 -17.92
N PRO A 96 15.16 28.81 -19.14
CA PRO A 96 16.27 28.19 -19.86
C PRO A 96 17.63 28.43 -19.17
N MET A 97 17.70 29.31 -18.16
CA MET A 97 18.92 29.67 -17.44
C MET A 97 19.18 28.81 -16.20
N LYS A 98 18.16 28.12 -15.67
CA LYS A 98 18.35 27.16 -14.57
C LYS A 98 18.95 25.86 -15.12
N ARG A 99 19.99 25.36 -14.43
CA ARG A 99 20.70 24.12 -14.79
C ARG A 99 19.68 23.00 -14.96
N LYS A 100 19.53 22.45 -16.18
CA LYS A 100 18.62 21.33 -16.49
C LYS A 100 18.90 20.20 -15.50
N LEU A 101 17.96 19.94 -14.59
CA LEU A 101 17.98 18.71 -13.82
C LEU A 101 17.47 17.61 -14.76
N TRP A 102 18.45 16.91 -15.34
CA TRP A 102 18.43 15.60 -15.99
C TRP A 102 17.03 15.08 -16.37
N ALA A 103 16.71 15.11 -17.67
CA ALA A 103 15.54 14.45 -18.26
C ALA A 103 15.51 12.91 -18.07
N ASP A 104 16.59 12.36 -17.50
CA ASP A 104 16.93 10.94 -17.57
C ASP A 104 17.21 10.36 -16.16
N ASP A 105 16.77 10.98 -15.05
CA ASP A 105 17.04 10.48 -13.69
C ASP A 105 15.83 10.58 -12.74
N LEU A 106 14.66 10.20 -13.25
CA LEU A 106 13.42 10.24 -12.49
C LEU A 106 13.39 9.07 -11.49
N LEU A 107 12.85 9.32 -10.29
CA LEU A 107 12.67 8.29 -9.26
C LEU A 107 11.53 7.35 -9.64
N GLU A 108 10.44 7.90 -10.16
CA GLU A 108 9.24 7.18 -10.53
C GLU A 108 8.60 7.84 -11.76
N ALA A 109 8.03 7.03 -12.66
CA ALA A 109 7.22 7.51 -13.78
C ALA A 109 6.08 6.52 -14.07
N HIS A 110 4.86 7.02 -14.06
CA HIS A 110 3.65 6.20 -14.11
C HIS A 110 2.62 6.79 -15.07
N PHE A 111 1.97 5.94 -15.85
CA PHE A 111 0.81 6.34 -16.66
C PHE A 111 -0.43 6.41 -15.78
N VAL A 112 -1.11 7.55 -15.86
CA VAL A 112 -2.46 7.81 -15.35
C VAL A 112 -3.32 8.33 -16.49
N TYR A 113 -4.64 8.45 -16.30
CA TYR A 113 -5.55 8.84 -17.37
C TYR A 113 -6.43 10.02 -16.99
N SER A 114 -6.48 11.00 -17.88
CA SER A 114 -7.36 12.17 -17.81
C SER A 114 -8.37 12.09 -18.94
N GLN A 115 -9.65 11.87 -18.64
CA GLN A 115 -10.71 11.76 -19.65
C GLN A 115 -10.35 10.73 -20.77
N GLY A 116 -9.71 9.63 -20.40
CA GLY A 116 -9.26 8.59 -21.32
C GLY A 116 -7.97 8.89 -22.10
N ARG A 117 -7.38 10.07 -21.93
CA ARG A 117 -6.07 10.42 -22.51
C ARG A 117 -4.93 10.10 -21.53
N PRO A 118 -3.81 9.56 -22.01
CA PRO A 118 -2.68 9.26 -21.16
C PRO A 118 -2.03 10.54 -20.66
N VAL A 119 -1.71 10.54 -19.37
CA VAL A 119 -1.01 11.56 -18.62
C VAL A 119 0.10 10.83 -17.86
N VAL A 120 1.24 11.47 -17.67
CA VAL A 120 2.35 10.86 -16.92
C VAL A 120 2.48 11.56 -15.57
N LEU A 121 2.44 10.80 -14.49
CA LEU A 121 2.83 11.27 -13.17
C LEU A 121 4.30 10.92 -12.95
N VAL A 122 5.10 11.91 -12.57
CA VAL A 122 6.55 11.77 -12.41
C VAL A 122 6.97 12.26 -11.04
N CYS A 123 7.80 11.47 -10.36
CA CYS A 123 8.44 11.87 -9.11
C CYS A 123 9.95 11.98 -9.34
N THR A 124 10.54 13.07 -8.86
CA THR A 124 11.97 13.35 -8.88
C THR A 124 12.46 13.63 -7.46
N GLU A 125 13.77 13.68 -7.24
CA GLU A 125 14.33 14.10 -5.94
C GLU A 125 13.89 15.52 -5.53
N THR A 126 13.37 16.32 -6.46
CA THR A 126 13.01 17.74 -6.27
C THR A 126 11.51 18.02 -6.38
N GLY A 127 10.68 16.98 -6.50
CA GLY A 127 9.24 17.17 -6.49
C GLY A 127 8.42 16.14 -7.26
N THR A 128 7.13 16.44 -7.33
CA THR A 128 6.13 15.66 -8.08
C THR A 128 5.62 16.51 -9.23
N TYR A 129 5.52 15.92 -10.41
CA TYR A 129 5.16 16.58 -11.67
C TYR A 129 4.08 15.78 -12.40
N VAL A 130 3.30 16.48 -13.21
CA VAL A 130 2.36 15.87 -14.16
C VAL A 130 2.67 16.32 -15.57
N LEU A 131 2.57 15.40 -16.53
CA LEU A 131 2.75 15.64 -17.96
C LEU A 131 1.48 15.29 -18.72
N SER A 132 1.07 16.16 -19.63
CA SER A 132 -0.03 15.90 -20.57
C SER A 132 0.33 16.39 -21.96
N ASP A 133 -0.29 15.82 -22.99
CA ASP A 133 -0.23 16.40 -24.33
C ASP A 133 -1.24 17.54 -24.46
N ARG A 134 -0.77 18.72 -24.86
CA ARG A 134 -1.61 19.86 -25.23
C ARG A 134 -1.21 20.31 -26.62
N ASP A 135 -2.10 20.09 -27.58
CA ASP A 135 -1.92 20.45 -28.99
C ASP A 135 -0.65 19.86 -29.61
N GLY A 136 -0.36 18.58 -29.32
CA GLY A 136 0.81 17.86 -29.85
C GLY A 136 2.13 18.28 -29.23
N LYS A 137 2.10 18.95 -28.07
CA LYS A 137 3.28 19.37 -27.32
C LYS A 137 3.21 18.87 -25.88
N PRO A 138 4.36 18.50 -25.27
CA PRO A 138 4.39 18.12 -23.88
C PRO A 138 4.15 19.35 -23.01
N TRP A 139 3.12 19.30 -22.17
CA TRP A 139 2.87 20.26 -21.12
C TRP A 139 3.28 19.64 -19.79
N VAL A 140 4.18 20.29 -19.06
CA VAL A 140 4.70 19.83 -17.77
C VAL A 140 4.27 20.81 -16.69
N LYS A 141 3.78 20.30 -15.57
CA LYS A 141 3.44 21.11 -14.41
C LYS A 141 3.97 20.46 -13.14
N GLN A 142 4.67 21.25 -12.33
CA GLN A 142 5.04 20.85 -10.98
C GLN A 142 3.80 20.90 -10.07
N LEU A 143 3.53 19.81 -9.38
CA LEU A 143 2.44 19.67 -8.42
C LEU A 143 2.92 20.00 -7.01
N ASN A 144 4.10 19.50 -6.63
CA ASN A 144 4.68 19.66 -5.30
C ASN A 144 6.22 19.69 -5.38
N ASP A 145 6.88 20.30 -4.40
CA ASP A 145 8.35 20.34 -4.23
C ASP A 145 8.91 19.10 -3.50
N HIS A 146 8.03 18.23 -3.01
CA HIS A 146 8.38 16.91 -2.47
C HIS A 146 7.94 15.76 -3.40
N PRO A 147 8.72 14.66 -3.48
CA PRO A 147 8.33 13.48 -4.24
C PRO A 147 7.17 12.74 -3.56
N ALA A 148 6.17 12.39 -4.35
CA ALA A 148 5.16 11.40 -3.95
C ALA A 148 5.81 10.02 -3.94
N THR A 149 5.63 9.28 -2.86
CA THR A 149 6.07 7.87 -2.76
C THR A 149 4.90 6.90 -2.70
N ARG A 150 3.70 7.42 -2.39
CA ARG A 150 2.45 6.65 -2.35
C ARG A 150 1.31 7.44 -2.97
N PHE A 151 0.29 6.71 -3.39
CA PHE A 151 -0.94 7.26 -3.94
C PHE A 151 -2.17 6.46 -3.53
N GLN A 152 -3.32 7.10 -3.61
CA GLN A 152 -4.61 6.47 -3.40
C GLN A 152 -5.63 7.09 -4.36
N PHE A 153 -6.31 6.27 -5.16
CA PHE A 153 -7.49 6.73 -5.90
C PHE A 153 -8.67 6.91 -4.94
N LEU A 154 -9.29 8.09 -4.97
CA LEU A 154 -10.35 8.47 -4.02
C LEU A 154 -11.76 8.14 -4.50
N ASP A 155 -11.91 7.95 -5.81
CA ASP A 155 -13.14 7.58 -6.48
C ASP A 155 -12.94 6.29 -7.30
N SER A 156 -12.41 5.27 -6.64
CA SER A 156 -12.17 3.95 -7.18
C SER A 156 -13.49 3.16 -7.30
N VAL A 157 -13.51 1.89 -6.89
CA VAL A 157 -14.70 1.03 -6.95
C VAL A 157 -15.87 1.66 -6.18
N ALA A 158 -17.03 1.74 -6.83
CA ALA A 158 -18.26 2.35 -6.29
C ALA A 158 -18.10 3.82 -5.85
N GLY A 159 -17.11 4.54 -6.38
CA GLY A 159 -16.87 5.95 -6.04
C GLY A 159 -16.30 6.18 -4.64
N GLN A 160 -15.77 5.14 -4.00
CA GLN A 160 -15.10 5.22 -2.70
C GLN A 160 -13.56 5.13 -2.84
N PRO A 161 -12.81 5.60 -1.83
CA PRO A 161 -11.36 5.49 -1.84
C PRO A 161 -10.89 4.04 -1.87
N GLY A 162 -9.91 3.74 -2.73
CA GLY A 162 -9.24 2.44 -2.81
C GLY A 162 -8.13 2.28 -1.77
N ASP A 163 -7.26 1.30 -1.98
CA ASP A 163 -6.09 1.10 -1.11
C ASP A 163 -4.99 2.15 -1.37
N LEU A 164 -4.27 2.48 -0.30
CA LEU A 164 -3.08 3.32 -0.37
C LEU A 164 -1.87 2.50 -0.84
N GLN A 165 -1.40 2.76 -2.04
CA GLN A 165 -0.37 2.00 -2.73
C GLN A 165 0.95 2.77 -2.76
N ALA A 166 2.07 2.07 -2.59
CA ALA A 166 3.37 2.67 -2.90
C ALA A 166 3.57 2.68 -4.42
N PHE A 167 4.18 3.74 -4.95
CA PHE A 167 4.60 3.75 -6.36
C PHE A 167 5.58 2.60 -6.65
N ASN A 168 6.47 2.31 -5.69
CA ASN A 168 7.54 1.33 -5.81
C ASN A 168 7.19 -0.05 -5.22
N ALA A 169 5.97 -0.54 -5.41
CA ALA A 169 5.51 -1.80 -4.84
C ALA A 169 5.90 -3.00 -5.72
N GLY A 170 7.15 -3.48 -5.71
CA GLY A 170 7.46 -4.83 -6.23
C GLY A 170 8.93 -5.14 -6.60
N PRO A 171 9.25 -6.43 -6.84
CA PRO A 171 10.57 -6.88 -7.32
C PRO A 171 10.88 -6.34 -8.74
N GLU A 172 12.12 -6.50 -9.21
CA GLU A 172 12.71 -5.89 -10.44
C GLU A 172 11.81 -5.89 -11.71
N GLU A 173 10.91 -6.86 -11.88
CA GLU A 173 9.96 -6.93 -13.02
C GLU A 173 8.81 -5.91 -12.92
N ALA A 174 8.54 -5.39 -11.73
CA ALA A 174 7.50 -4.42 -11.44
C ALA A 174 7.96 -2.96 -11.62
N ALA A 175 9.19 -2.75 -12.10
CA ALA A 175 9.77 -1.44 -12.43
C ALA A 175 9.47 -0.97 -13.87
N MET A 176 8.67 -1.72 -14.64
CA MET A 176 8.14 -1.21 -15.90
C MET A 176 7.15 -0.09 -15.59
N GLY A 177 7.36 1.11 -16.12
CA GLY A 177 6.53 2.29 -15.88
C GLY A 177 5.05 1.92 -15.86
N ARG A 178 4.45 1.96 -14.67
CA ARG A 178 3.18 1.28 -14.44
C ARG A 178 2.06 2.09 -15.04
N ASP A 179 1.16 1.39 -15.70
CA ASP A 179 -0.19 1.88 -15.87
C ASP A 179 -0.89 1.71 -14.52
N LEU A 180 -1.16 2.82 -13.82
CA LEU A 180 -1.87 2.81 -12.53
C LEU A 180 -3.38 2.54 -12.70
N GLY A 181 -3.82 2.30 -13.92
CA GLY A 181 -5.19 2.05 -14.29
C GLY A 181 -5.95 3.32 -14.67
N ARG A 182 -7.17 3.10 -15.17
CA ARG A 182 -8.13 4.13 -15.57
C ARG A 182 -9.18 4.41 -14.49
N ASN A 183 -8.99 3.85 -13.29
CA ASN A 183 -10.02 3.83 -12.27
C ASN A 183 -9.87 5.04 -11.37
N GLY A 184 -10.73 6.03 -11.57
CA GLY A 184 -10.80 7.23 -10.74
C GLY A 184 -10.36 8.50 -11.46
N THR A 185 -10.85 9.62 -10.96
CA THR A 185 -10.57 10.98 -11.42
C THR A 185 -9.87 11.81 -10.34
N LEU A 186 -9.79 11.31 -9.11
CA LEU A 186 -9.17 11.97 -7.97
C LEU A 186 -8.12 11.05 -7.34
N MET A 187 -6.91 11.58 -7.14
CA MET A 187 -5.79 10.85 -6.58
C MET A 187 -5.18 11.61 -5.40
N SER A 188 -5.19 11.03 -4.21
CA SER A 188 -4.42 11.51 -3.07
C SER A 188 -2.95 11.15 -3.24
N LEU A 189 -2.06 12.09 -2.98
CA LEU A 189 -0.61 11.91 -3.10
C LEU A 189 0.06 12.08 -1.73
N HIS A 190 0.95 11.14 -1.41
CA HIS A 190 1.62 11.09 -0.11
C HIS A 190 3.13 11.00 -0.26
N ASP A 191 3.86 11.57 0.70
CA ASP A 191 5.32 11.48 0.79
C ASP A 191 5.79 10.18 1.47
N GLU A 192 7.10 10.05 1.69
CA GLU A 192 7.74 8.89 2.34
C GLU A 192 7.31 8.67 3.80
N GLN A 193 6.86 9.74 4.47
CA GLN A 193 6.33 9.72 5.83
C GLN A 193 4.81 9.43 5.86
N ASN A 194 4.24 9.09 4.70
CA ASN A 194 2.83 8.82 4.50
C ASN A 194 1.91 10.03 4.72
N ILE A 195 2.46 11.24 4.68
CA ILE A 195 1.72 12.48 4.82
C ILE A 195 1.07 12.81 3.48
N ASN A 196 -0.26 12.96 3.49
CA ASN A 196 -1.00 13.49 2.36
C ASN A 196 -0.64 14.96 2.15
N PHE A 197 -0.15 15.34 0.97
CA PHE A 197 0.15 16.74 0.67
C PHE A 197 -0.81 17.39 -0.33
N GLY A 198 -1.80 16.64 -0.84
CA GLY A 198 -2.82 17.15 -1.72
C GLY A 198 -3.55 16.08 -2.53
N VAL A 199 -4.66 16.50 -3.13
CA VAL A 199 -5.50 15.68 -4.01
C VAL A 199 -5.36 16.17 -5.44
N LEU A 200 -4.77 15.35 -6.31
CA LEU A 200 -4.66 15.58 -7.74
C LEU A 200 -6.00 15.27 -8.41
N ASP A 201 -6.60 16.29 -9.00
CA ASP A 201 -7.74 16.14 -9.89
C ASP A 201 -7.21 15.82 -11.29
N LEU A 202 -7.39 14.57 -11.73
CA LEU A 202 -6.93 14.09 -13.02
C LEU A 202 -7.71 14.70 -14.18
N THR A 203 -8.90 15.25 -13.97
CA THR A 203 -9.67 15.92 -15.02
C THR A 203 -9.07 17.28 -15.36
N THR A 204 -8.62 18.01 -14.34
CA THR A 204 -8.07 19.37 -14.49
C THR A 204 -6.55 19.44 -14.43
N LEU A 205 -5.89 18.36 -14.00
CA LEU A 205 -4.46 18.27 -13.70
C LEU A 205 -4.02 19.35 -12.68
N GLN A 206 -4.88 19.61 -11.72
CA GLN A 206 -4.65 20.53 -10.61
C GLN A 206 -4.48 19.74 -9.31
N LEU A 207 -3.42 20.05 -8.57
CA LEU A 207 -3.29 19.59 -7.20
C LEU A 207 -4.09 20.54 -6.29
N ARG A 208 -5.12 20.02 -5.63
CA ARG A 208 -5.81 20.72 -4.55
C ARG A 208 -5.00 20.52 -3.28
N VAL A 209 -4.43 21.62 -2.80
CA VAL A 209 -3.64 21.64 -1.57
C VAL A 209 -4.48 22.28 -0.49
N SER A 210 -4.62 21.60 0.64
CA SER A 210 -5.20 22.13 1.86
C SER A 210 -4.06 22.31 2.87
N SER A 211 -4.00 23.47 3.55
CA SER A 211 -3.01 23.70 4.60
C SER A 211 -3.19 22.73 5.76
N VAL A 212 -4.42 22.27 6.03
CA VAL A 212 -4.69 21.23 7.03
C VAL A 212 -3.89 19.96 6.71
N LEU A 213 -3.81 19.57 5.43
CA LEU A 213 -3.06 18.38 5.03
C LEU A 213 -1.54 18.52 5.24
N LYS A 214 -1.02 19.76 5.24
CA LYS A 214 0.41 20.08 5.37
C LYS A 214 0.86 20.41 6.80
N ARG A 215 -0.04 20.49 7.77
CA ARG A 215 0.31 20.94 9.13
C ARG A 215 1.01 19.82 9.92
N HIS A 216 2.32 19.94 10.10
CA HIS A 216 3.09 19.08 11.01
C HIS A 216 3.18 19.69 12.40
N VAL A 217 2.05 19.70 13.12
CA VAL A 217 1.99 20.25 14.48
C VAL A 217 1.29 19.26 15.38
N PHE A 218 1.97 18.85 16.44
CA PHE A 218 1.32 18.19 17.55
C PHE A 218 0.61 19.25 18.40
N VAL A 219 -0.72 19.14 18.48
CA VAL A 219 -1.54 20.04 19.28
C VAL A 219 -1.79 19.39 20.62
N HIS A 220 -1.49 20.10 21.71
CA HIS A 220 -1.68 19.60 23.07
C HIS A 220 -2.95 20.15 23.70
N ASN A 221 -3.78 19.26 24.27
CA ASN A 221 -4.95 19.57 25.08
C ASN A 221 -5.90 20.61 24.44
N ASP A 222 -6.26 20.39 23.18
CA ASP A 222 -7.07 21.33 22.41
C ASP A 222 -8.50 21.42 22.98
N PRO A 223 -8.94 22.59 23.48
CA PRO A 223 -10.28 22.75 24.06
C PRO A 223 -11.40 22.57 23.05
N ASP A 224 -11.20 22.97 21.78
CA ASP A 224 -12.17 22.75 20.69
C ASP A 224 -12.27 21.25 20.35
N PHE A 225 -11.27 20.49 20.79
CA PHE A 225 -11.22 19.05 20.69
C PHE A 225 -11.49 18.33 22.01
N GLY A 226 -12.14 18.97 22.99
CA GLY A 226 -12.52 18.35 24.25
C GLY A 226 -11.35 18.07 25.20
N GLY A 227 -10.25 18.81 25.06
CA GLY A 227 -9.04 18.70 25.87
C GLY A 227 -8.08 17.59 25.46
N TYR A 228 -8.23 17.03 24.27
CA TYR A 228 -7.38 15.96 23.75
C TYR A 228 -6.15 16.52 23.03
N SER A 229 -5.05 15.76 23.02
CA SER A 229 -3.90 16.05 22.17
C SER A 229 -3.94 15.23 20.88
N PHE A 230 -3.35 15.70 19.78
CA PHE A 230 -3.30 14.98 18.50
C PHE A 230 -2.17 15.49 17.59
N ASP A 231 -1.77 14.65 16.62
CA ASP A 231 -0.88 15.07 15.53
C ASP A 231 -1.71 15.57 14.35
N ALA A 232 -1.54 16.84 13.99
CA ALA A 232 -2.23 17.46 12.86
C ALA A 232 -1.68 17.02 11.48
N SER A 233 -0.56 16.29 11.45
CA SER A 233 0.09 15.84 10.20
C SER A 233 -0.84 14.96 9.39
N ALA A 234 -1.18 15.30 8.14
CA ALA A 234 -1.87 14.58 7.03
C ALA A 234 -1.78 13.05 6.84
N GLN A 235 -1.31 12.27 7.82
CA GLN A 235 -0.95 10.86 7.69
C GLN A 235 -2.13 9.90 7.55
N GLY A 236 -1.97 8.93 6.65
CA GLY A 236 -2.82 7.75 6.58
C GLY A 236 -3.74 7.70 5.36
N GLN A 237 -4.47 6.59 5.25
CA GLN A 237 -5.37 6.31 4.14
C GLN A 237 -6.70 7.07 4.30
N VAL A 238 -7.17 7.71 3.22
CA VAL A 238 -8.52 8.27 3.17
C VAL A 238 -9.52 7.11 3.21
N ARG A 239 -10.46 7.14 4.15
CA ARG A 239 -11.39 6.03 4.40
C ARG A 239 -12.74 6.20 3.72
N VAL A 240 -13.21 7.42 3.60
CA VAL A 240 -14.47 7.76 2.93
C VAL A 240 -14.34 9.12 2.28
N TRP A 241 -15.13 9.32 1.24
CA TRP A 241 -15.23 10.56 0.50
C TRP A 241 -16.68 11.01 0.43
N TRP A 242 -16.95 12.30 0.61
CA TRP A 242 -18.30 12.85 0.49
C TRP A 242 -18.75 12.82 -0.98
N LYS A 243 -20.05 12.56 -1.20
CA LYS A 243 -20.62 12.37 -2.55
C LYS A 243 -20.31 13.52 -3.52
N ASP A 244 -20.26 14.75 -3.02
CA ASP A 244 -20.05 15.96 -3.84
C ASP A 244 -18.57 16.25 -4.10
N ARG A 245 -17.67 15.47 -3.49
CA ARG A 245 -16.23 15.50 -3.72
C ARG A 245 -15.44 16.72 -3.23
N HIS A 246 -15.91 17.27 -2.12
CA HIS A 246 -15.27 18.40 -1.44
C HIS A 246 -14.73 18.03 -0.06
N GLN A 247 -15.10 16.85 0.47
CA GLN A 247 -14.71 16.43 1.80
C GLN A 247 -14.24 14.98 1.82
N LEU A 248 -13.27 14.72 2.69
CA LEU A 248 -12.66 13.41 2.90
C LEU A 248 -12.55 13.10 4.37
N ALA A 249 -12.57 11.83 4.76
CA ALA A 249 -12.28 11.46 6.15
C ALA A 249 -11.08 10.52 6.28
N LEU A 250 -10.22 10.84 7.25
CA LEU A 250 -9.06 10.07 7.69
C LEU A 250 -9.33 9.54 9.10
N VAL A 251 -8.60 8.51 9.53
CA VAL A 251 -8.64 8.05 10.94
C VAL A 251 -7.35 8.46 11.62
N ARG A 252 -7.45 9.21 12.72
CA ARG A 252 -6.30 9.82 13.40
C ARG A 252 -6.16 9.36 14.84
N PRO A 253 -4.92 9.14 15.32
CA PRO A 253 -4.67 8.99 16.75
C PRO A 253 -5.01 10.30 17.47
N ARG A 254 -5.60 10.16 18.64
CA ARG A 254 -5.81 11.22 19.64
C ARG A 254 -5.35 10.72 21.00
N TYR A 255 -4.98 11.63 21.87
CA TYR A 255 -4.32 11.30 23.13
C TYR A 255 -5.05 11.93 24.33
N VAL A 256 -5.27 11.11 25.36
CA VAL A 256 -5.73 11.55 26.70
C VAL A 256 -4.64 11.18 27.70
N GLY A 257 -3.81 12.16 28.08
CA GLY A 257 -2.52 11.84 28.72
C GLY A 257 -1.70 10.92 27.82
N ASP A 258 -1.24 9.78 28.36
CA ASP A 258 -0.46 8.79 27.63
C ASP A 258 -1.32 7.77 26.86
N THR A 259 -2.64 7.87 26.95
CA THR A 259 -3.56 6.94 26.30
C THR A 259 -3.83 7.35 24.85
N THR A 260 -3.55 6.46 23.91
CA THR A 260 -3.95 6.64 22.50
C THR A 260 -5.38 6.12 22.29
N THR A 261 -6.19 6.92 21.61
CA THR A 261 -7.53 6.61 21.10
C THR A 261 -7.65 7.16 19.67
N TYR A 262 -8.81 7.07 19.02
CA TYR A 262 -8.99 7.48 17.62
C TYR A 262 -10.18 8.38 17.40
N ALA A 263 -10.10 9.15 16.31
CA ALA A 263 -11.20 9.94 15.78
C ALA A 263 -11.14 9.98 14.25
N LEU A 264 -12.28 10.31 13.63
CA LEU A 264 -12.32 10.61 12.20
C LEU A 264 -11.99 12.10 12.02
N GLU A 265 -11.00 12.42 11.20
CA GLU A 265 -10.72 13.78 10.76
C GLU A 265 -11.36 13.99 9.40
N VAL A 266 -12.34 14.87 9.33
CA VAL A 266 -13.03 15.25 8.10
C VAL A 266 -12.42 16.54 7.59
N VAL A 267 -11.73 16.48 6.45
CA VAL A 267 -11.10 17.64 5.82
C VAL A 267 -12.02 18.16 4.72
N ASN A 268 -12.28 19.46 4.71
CA ASN A 268 -12.94 20.18 3.63
C ASN A 268 -11.89 20.86 2.75
N LEU A 269 -11.88 20.48 1.47
CA LEU A 269 -10.88 20.95 0.51
C LEU A 269 -11.20 22.33 -0.07
N ASP A 270 -12.43 22.81 0.06
CA ASP A 270 -12.84 24.09 -0.53
C ASP A 270 -12.45 25.29 0.33
N ASP A 271 -12.63 25.17 1.65
CA ASP A 271 -12.41 26.25 2.62
C ASP A 271 -11.21 25.98 3.54
N ASP A 272 -10.48 24.89 3.31
CA ASP A 272 -9.31 24.50 4.08
C ASP A 272 -9.59 24.33 5.58
N SER A 273 -10.79 23.88 5.91
CA SER A 273 -11.22 23.56 7.26
C SER A 273 -11.19 22.06 7.54
N PHE A 274 -11.23 21.69 8.81
CA PHE A 274 -11.45 20.32 9.23
C PHE A 274 -12.36 20.23 10.44
N GLN A 275 -12.99 19.08 10.59
CA GLN A 275 -13.77 18.71 11.75
C GLN A 275 -13.26 17.36 12.24
N ILE A 276 -13.04 17.24 13.55
CA ILE A 276 -12.77 15.94 14.14
C ILE A 276 -14.07 15.35 14.73
N VAL A 277 -14.28 14.06 14.51
CA VAL A 277 -15.45 13.30 14.94
C VAL A 277 -14.97 12.18 15.86
N PRO A 278 -15.04 12.35 17.18
CA PRO A 278 -14.60 11.32 18.13
C PRO A 278 -15.53 10.12 18.08
N PHE A 279 -14.99 8.94 18.36
CA PHE A 279 -15.77 7.73 18.53
C PHE A 279 -15.20 6.82 19.60
N ASP A 280 -16.05 5.93 20.10
CA ASP A 280 -15.72 4.98 21.14
C ASP A 280 -15.43 3.61 20.51
N LEU A 281 -14.27 3.04 20.82
CA LEU A 281 -13.81 1.77 20.22
C LEU A 281 -14.66 0.58 20.68
N ASN A 282 -15.19 0.61 21.91
CA ASN A 282 -16.10 -0.41 22.41
C ASN A 282 -17.45 -0.35 21.71
N ARG A 283 -17.99 0.86 21.54
CA ARG A 283 -19.26 1.07 20.85
C ARG A 283 -19.18 0.70 19.37
N THR A 284 -18.07 1.02 18.73
CA THR A 284 -17.86 0.80 17.29
C THR A 284 -17.20 -0.54 16.97
N ARG A 285 -16.76 -1.28 18.00
CA ARG A 285 -16.13 -2.60 17.91
C ARG A 285 -14.90 -2.59 16.99
N LEU A 286 -14.21 -1.45 16.94
CA LEU A 286 -13.03 -1.27 16.11
C LEU A 286 -11.81 -1.80 16.87
N ILE A 287 -11.15 -2.80 16.30
CA ILE A 287 -9.97 -3.45 16.90
C ILE A 287 -8.70 -2.92 16.24
N ALA A 288 -8.66 -2.89 14.92
CA ALA A 288 -7.53 -2.37 14.17
C ALA A 288 -7.94 -1.20 13.26
N LEU A 289 -7.04 -0.23 13.10
CA LEU A 289 -7.24 0.88 12.15
C LEU A 289 -7.44 0.42 10.70
N GLY A 290 -6.88 -0.74 10.35
CA GLY A 290 -7.08 -1.39 9.05
C GLY A 290 -8.53 -1.80 8.79
N ASP A 291 -9.33 -2.01 9.85
CA ASP A 291 -10.72 -2.46 9.74
C ASP A 291 -11.69 -1.29 9.43
N VAL A 292 -11.22 -0.04 9.46
CA VAL A 292 -12.02 1.11 9.08
C VAL A 292 -12.22 1.11 7.56
N SER A 293 -13.34 0.53 7.14
CA SER A 293 -13.81 0.51 5.75
C SER A 293 -14.90 1.56 5.52
N PRO A 294 -15.22 1.91 4.25
CA PRO A 294 -16.39 2.73 3.95
C PRO A 294 -17.68 2.18 4.57
N ALA A 295 -17.87 0.85 4.56
CA ALA A 295 -19.04 0.21 5.16
C ALA A 295 -19.08 0.34 6.69
N TRP A 296 -17.93 0.27 7.38
CA TRP A 296 -17.87 0.54 8.81
C TRP A 296 -18.24 2.00 9.12
N ILE A 297 -17.75 2.96 8.32
CA ILE A 297 -18.10 4.37 8.50
C ILE A 297 -19.60 4.59 8.25
N GLU A 298 -20.14 4.03 7.16
CA GLU A 298 -21.57 4.12 6.85
C GLU A 298 -22.44 3.47 7.93
N HIS A 299 -21.98 2.38 8.56
CA HIS A 299 -22.71 1.74 9.65
C HIS A 299 -22.86 2.65 10.87
N TYR A 300 -21.76 3.27 11.33
CA TYR A 300 -21.72 4.03 12.59
C TYR A 300 -21.94 5.53 12.46
N PHE A 301 -21.73 6.09 11.28
CA PHE A 301 -21.76 7.53 11.02
C PHE A 301 -22.69 7.84 9.86
N GLN A 302 -23.08 9.11 9.79
CA GLN A 302 -23.87 9.63 8.70
C GLN A 302 -23.47 11.05 8.40
N TRP A 303 -23.53 11.41 7.13
CA TRP A 303 -23.37 12.78 6.72
C TRP A 303 -24.69 13.53 6.94
N ARG A 304 -24.61 14.69 7.60
CA ARG A 304 -25.72 15.61 7.77
C ARG A 304 -25.46 16.87 6.98
N THR A 305 -26.40 17.21 6.13
CA THR A 305 -26.48 18.53 5.51
C THR A 305 -27.40 19.40 6.36
N ASP A 306 -26.93 20.60 6.69
CA ASP A 306 -27.74 21.61 7.37
C ASP A 306 -28.27 22.58 6.32
N ALA A 307 -29.57 22.90 6.36
CA ALA A 307 -30.17 23.87 5.43
C ALA A 307 -29.59 25.29 5.61
N SER A 308 -28.96 25.58 6.75
CA SER A 308 -28.27 26.84 7.02
C SER A 308 -26.82 26.89 6.50
N ARG A 309 -26.29 25.76 5.99
CA ARG A 309 -24.92 25.67 5.49
C ARG A 309 -24.92 25.36 3.98
N PRO A 310 -23.85 25.74 3.25
CA PRO A 310 -23.66 25.27 1.89
C PRO A 310 -23.71 23.74 1.82
N ALA A 311 -24.22 23.19 0.72
CA ALA A 311 -24.25 21.74 0.52
C ALA A 311 -22.85 21.09 0.57
N THR A 312 -21.80 21.86 0.25
CA THR A 312 -20.39 21.47 0.34
C THR A 312 -19.87 21.40 1.78
N ALA A 313 -20.63 21.88 2.77
CA ALA A 313 -20.29 21.88 4.18
C ALA A 313 -21.08 20.82 4.98
N ALA A 314 -21.26 19.64 4.39
CA ALA A 314 -21.82 18.49 5.10
C ALA A 314 -20.95 18.15 6.32
N GLN A 315 -21.57 17.60 7.36
CA GLN A 315 -20.85 17.17 8.57
C GLN A 315 -21.01 15.66 8.74
N LEU A 316 -19.90 14.95 8.88
CA LEU A 316 -19.96 13.57 9.34
C LEU A 316 -20.26 13.58 10.85
N VAL A 317 -21.30 12.87 11.25
CA VAL A 317 -21.67 12.75 12.67
C VAL A 317 -21.94 11.30 13.03
N PRO A 318 -21.74 10.89 14.31
CA PRO A 318 -22.15 9.57 14.76
C PRO A 318 -23.67 9.40 14.64
N LYS A 319 -24.14 8.23 14.22
CA LYS A 319 -25.55 7.87 14.31
C LYS A 319 -25.96 7.79 15.78
N GLN A 320 -27.14 8.31 16.12
CA GLN A 320 -27.63 8.31 17.50
C GLN A 320 -28.02 6.90 17.96
N THR A 321 -28.70 6.16 17.09
CA THR A 321 -29.16 4.79 17.37
C THR A 321 -28.60 3.86 16.31
N VAL A 322 -27.66 3.00 16.70
CA VAL A 322 -27.06 1.99 15.84
C VAL A 322 -26.80 0.75 16.68
N THR A 323 -27.21 -0.41 16.19
CA THR A 323 -26.84 -1.69 16.77
C THR A 323 -25.35 -1.91 16.52
N PRO A 324 -24.51 -2.10 17.56
CA PRO A 324 -23.11 -2.41 17.34
C PRO A 324 -22.95 -3.65 16.46
N LEU A 325 -21.97 -3.63 15.56
CA LEU A 325 -21.56 -4.84 14.86
C LEU A 325 -21.14 -5.92 15.88
N PRO A 326 -21.24 -7.20 15.54
CA PRO A 326 -20.65 -8.25 16.38
C PRO A 326 -19.15 -8.03 16.50
N TRP A 327 -18.57 -8.41 17.64
CA TRP A 327 -17.13 -8.54 17.75
C TRP A 327 -16.64 -9.65 16.80
N GLN A 328 -15.45 -9.45 16.25
CA GLN A 328 -14.77 -10.41 15.37
C GLN A 328 -13.27 -10.37 15.65
N GLY A 329 -12.55 -11.43 15.30
CA GLY A 329 -11.08 -11.40 15.31
C GLY A 329 -10.51 -10.78 14.04
N SER A 330 -9.29 -10.26 14.15
CA SER A 330 -8.56 -9.61 13.07
C SER A 330 -7.30 -10.40 12.70
N MET A 331 -6.95 -10.44 11.42
CA MET A 331 -5.63 -10.92 11.00
C MET A 331 -4.58 -9.84 11.29
N LYS A 332 -3.52 -10.20 12.00
CA LYS A 332 -2.33 -9.35 12.19
C LYS A 332 -1.25 -9.82 11.24
N ALA A 333 -0.94 -9.00 10.24
CA ALA A 333 0.24 -9.22 9.41
C ALA A 333 1.49 -9.02 10.27
N ASP A 334 2.43 -9.95 10.14
CA ASP A 334 3.79 -9.84 10.66
C ASP A 334 4.74 -9.57 9.47
N PRO A 335 5.77 -8.71 9.60
CA PRO A 335 6.79 -8.47 8.57
C PRO A 335 7.44 -9.72 7.94
N TYR A 336 7.27 -10.92 8.50
CA TYR A 336 7.78 -12.18 7.95
C TYR A 336 6.69 -13.06 7.30
N ASP A 337 5.58 -12.46 6.84
CA ASP A 337 4.41 -13.14 6.25
C ASP A 337 3.73 -14.17 7.18
N GLN A 338 3.99 -14.06 8.49
CA GLN A 338 3.35 -14.87 9.52
C GLN A 338 2.08 -14.18 10.01
N ALA A 339 1.05 -14.24 9.17
CA ALA A 339 -0.23 -13.65 9.54
C ALA A 339 -0.83 -14.42 10.73
N GLY A 340 -0.90 -13.78 11.89
CA GLY A 340 -1.54 -14.28 13.09
C GLY A 340 -3.02 -13.91 13.15
N PHE A 341 -3.82 -14.65 13.92
CA PHE A 341 -5.22 -14.33 14.16
C PHE A 341 -5.40 -13.83 15.60
N ASN A 342 -5.97 -12.64 15.77
CA ASN A 342 -6.07 -11.93 17.05
C ASN A 342 -7.53 -11.67 17.42
N LEU A 343 -7.92 -12.05 18.63
CA LEU A 343 -9.21 -11.78 19.23
C LEU A 343 -9.01 -10.82 20.40
N GLN A 344 -9.66 -9.67 20.35
CA GLN A 344 -9.54 -8.65 21.38
C GLN A 344 -10.77 -7.74 21.37
N PRO A 345 -11.29 -7.31 22.53
CA PRO A 345 -10.93 -7.73 23.88
C PRO A 345 -11.74 -8.98 24.29
N VAL A 346 -11.10 -10.01 24.85
CA VAL A 346 -11.77 -11.25 25.24
C VAL A 346 -11.45 -11.67 26.68
N LEU A 347 -12.38 -12.41 27.28
CA LEU A 347 -12.18 -13.09 28.55
C LEU A 347 -11.31 -14.36 28.36
N PRO A 348 -10.61 -14.85 29.41
CA PRO A 348 -9.77 -16.04 29.32
C PRO A 348 -10.49 -17.28 28.77
N GLU A 349 -11.78 -17.41 29.03
CA GLU A 349 -12.64 -18.51 28.59
C GLU A 349 -12.71 -18.64 27.06
N MET A 350 -12.49 -17.54 26.31
CA MET A 350 -12.41 -17.58 24.85
C MET A 350 -11.30 -18.51 24.36
N ARG A 351 -10.21 -18.67 25.13
CA ARG A 351 -9.11 -19.60 24.79
C ARG A 351 -9.61 -21.03 24.71
N THR A 352 -10.45 -21.45 25.65
CA THR A 352 -11.03 -22.80 25.66
C THR A 352 -11.95 -23.00 24.47
N VAL A 353 -12.74 -21.99 24.10
CA VAL A 353 -13.62 -22.03 22.93
C VAL A 353 -12.81 -22.15 21.63
N LEU A 354 -11.78 -21.32 21.45
CA LEU A 354 -10.91 -21.38 20.27
C LEU A 354 -10.20 -22.74 20.19
N LEU A 355 -9.63 -23.23 21.30
CA LEU A 355 -8.99 -24.54 21.34
C LEU A 355 -9.93 -25.68 20.96
N GLN A 356 -11.16 -25.67 21.47
CA GLN A 356 -12.15 -26.68 21.13
C GLN A 356 -12.54 -26.60 19.65
N PHE A 357 -12.75 -25.39 19.13
CA PHE A 357 -13.02 -25.18 17.71
C PHE A 357 -11.89 -25.72 16.82
N LEU A 358 -10.63 -25.46 17.16
CA LEU A 358 -9.48 -25.96 16.41
C LEU A 358 -9.38 -27.49 16.44
N LYS A 359 -9.69 -28.11 17.59
CA LYS A 359 -9.76 -29.58 17.71
C LYS A 359 -10.84 -30.15 16.79
N ASP A 360 -12.05 -29.59 16.86
CA ASP A 360 -13.23 -30.16 16.18
C ASP A 360 -13.23 -29.90 14.67
N LYS A 361 -12.76 -28.73 14.22
CA LYS A 361 -12.81 -28.31 12.81
C LYS A 361 -11.51 -28.54 12.04
N PHE A 362 -10.37 -28.50 12.74
CA PHE A 362 -9.05 -28.60 12.11
C PHE A 362 -8.24 -29.81 12.60
N GLY A 363 -8.78 -30.63 13.50
CA GLY A 363 -8.08 -31.81 14.02
C GLY A 363 -6.84 -31.43 14.85
N ALA A 364 -6.86 -30.29 15.51
CA ALA A 364 -5.72 -29.82 16.28
C ALA A 364 -5.36 -30.76 17.45
N THR A 365 -4.07 -31.02 17.64
CA THR A 365 -3.54 -31.77 18.79
C THR A 365 -2.67 -30.87 19.66
N LEU A 366 -2.82 -30.96 20.98
CA LEU A 366 -2.02 -30.16 21.91
C LEU A 366 -0.56 -30.63 21.95
N ASP A 367 0.37 -29.67 21.99
CA ASP A 367 1.78 -29.91 22.25
C ASP A 367 2.08 -29.56 23.72
N ALA A 368 2.01 -30.58 24.58
CA ALA A 368 2.20 -30.41 26.02
C ALA A 368 3.60 -29.85 26.37
N ALA A 369 4.62 -30.11 25.55
CA ALA A 369 5.98 -29.63 25.77
C ALA A 369 6.10 -28.09 25.56
N LYS A 370 5.15 -27.48 24.84
CA LYS A 370 5.10 -26.05 24.53
C LYS A 370 3.97 -25.31 25.24
N SER A 371 3.44 -25.87 26.33
CA SER A 371 2.33 -25.28 27.07
C SER A 371 2.81 -24.59 28.37
N LEU A 372 2.65 -23.27 28.44
CA LEU A 372 2.88 -22.42 29.61
C LEU A 372 1.55 -21.82 30.10
N PRO A 373 1.48 -21.18 31.29
CA PRO A 373 0.21 -20.64 31.81
C PRO A 373 -0.54 -19.75 30.82
N SER A 374 0.14 -18.84 30.12
CA SER A 374 -0.44 -17.94 29.10
C SER A 374 -0.39 -18.50 27.67
N THR A 375 0.26 -19.64 27.44
CA THR A 375 0.63 -20.10 26.09
C THR A 375 0.26 -21.58 25.88
N THR A 376 -0.41 -21.92 24.80
CA THR A 376 -0.66 -23.32 24.39
C THR A 376 -0.06 -23.58 23.03
N GLY A 377 0.94 -24.45 22.96
CA GLY A 377 1.38 -25.04 21.71
C GLY A 377 0.39 -26.08 21.19
N LEU A 378 0.17 -26.10 19.87
CA LEU A 378 -0.67 -27.08 19.19
C LEU A 378 -0.15 -27.36 17.78
N LYS A 379 -0.60 -28.48 17.21
CA LYS A 379 -0.31 -28.88 15.83
C LYS A 379 -1.59 -29.11 15.06
N ILE A 380 -1.62 -28.70 13.80
CA ILE A 380 -2.67 -28.99 12.83
C ILE A 380 -1.98 -29.66 11.64
N GLY A 381 -2.17 -30.97 11.51
CA GLY A 381 -1.33 -31.78 10.61
C GLY A 381 0.16 -31.69 11.00
N GLN A 382 1.00 -31.20 10.09
CA GLN A 382 2.44 -30.98 10.33
C GLN A 382 2.77 -29.53 10.74
N GLN A 383 1.78 -28.64 10.74
CA GLN A 383 1.98 -27.23 11.03
C GLN A 383 1.86 -26.97 12.52
N ALA A 384 2.80 -26.20 13.07
CA ALA A 384 2.84 -25.85 14.48
C ALA A 384 2.28 -24.44 14.69
N PHE A 385 1.52 -24.29 15.77
CA PHE A 385 0.88 -23.05 16.16
C PHE A 385 1.02 -22.83 17.66
N THR A 386 0.93 -21.57 18.05
CA THR A 386 0.87 -21.16 19.44
C THR A 386 -0.37 -20.30 19.67
N ILE A 387 -1.12 -20.58 20.73
CA ILE A 387 -2.15 -19.68 21.24
C ILE A 387 -1.62 -18.99 22.48
N GLU A 388 -1.62 -17.66 22.46
CA GLU A 388 -1.15 -16.82 23.56
C GLU A 388 -2.29 -15.95 24.06
N TYR A 389 -2.51 -15.92 25.37
CA TYR A 389 -3.45 -15.01 26.02
C TYR A 389 -2.70 -14.02 26.91
N ASP A 390 -2.84 -12.73 26.60
CA ASP A 390 -2.30 -11.63 27.39
C ASP A 390 -3.42 -10.99 28.22
N GLU A 391 -3.33 -11.18 29.53
CA GLU A 391 -4.31 -10.69 30.50
C GLU A 391 -4.33 -9.15 30.58
N SER A 392 -3.19 -8.48 30.32
CA SER A 392 -3.09 -7.02 30.40
C SER A 392 -3.81 -6.33 29.26
N SER A 393 -3.69 -6.86 28.04
CA SER A 393 -4.34 -6.34 26.84
C SER A 393 -5.68 -7.02 26.53
N LYS A 394 -6.05 -8.07 27.29
CA LYS A 394 -7.23 -8.91 27.04
C LYS A 394 -7.22 -9.47 25.62
N SER A 395 -6.04 -9.85 25.14
CA SER A 395 -5.82 -10.31 23.78
C SER A 395 -5.55 -11.81 23.74
N LEU A 396 -6.22 -12.51 22.82
CA LEU A 396 -5.97 -13.90 22.50
C LEU A 396 -5.46 -14.00 21.06
N THR A 397 -4.22 -14.45 20.89
CA THR A 397 -3.59 -14.53 19.58
C THR A 397 -3.23 -15.97 19.23
N LEU A 398 -3.67 -16.43 18.05
CA LEU A 398 -3.18 -17.63 17.39
C LEU A 398 -2.06 -17.24 16.42
N LYS A 399 -0.85 -17.72 16.67
CA LYS A 399 0.34 -17.45 15.85
C LYS A 399 0.82 -18.74 15.18
N PRO A 400 1.03 -18.75 13.86
CA PRO A 400 1.77 -19.82 13.21
C PRO A 400 3.25 -19.81 13.67
N GLU A 401 3.88 -20.97 13.81
CA GLU A 401 5.34 -21.02 13.99
C GLU A 401 6.07 -20.72 12.67
N PHE A 402 7.31 -20.25 12.78
CA PHE A 402 8.15 -19.90 11.62
C PHE A 402 8.14 -21.00 10.55
N GLY A 403 7.93 -20.60 9.29
CA GLY A 403 7.85 -21.51 8.15
C GLY A 403 6.46 -22.11 7.90
N THR A 404 5.46 -21.81 8.74
CA THR A 404 4.06 -22.21 8.50
C THR A 404 3.37 -21.18 7.59
N PRO A 405 2.78 -21.60 6.45
CA PRO A 405 2.04 -20.70 5.56
C PRO A 405 0.86 -20.01 6.27
N GLY A 406 0.69 -18.71 6.04
CA GLY A 406 -0.41 -17.92 6.62
C GLY A 406 -1.83 -18.30 6.14
N THR A 407 -1.94 -19.12 5.08
CA THR A 407 -3.23 -19.55 4.51
C THR A 407 -4.07 -20.35 5.49
N THR A 408 -3.46 -21.25 6.28
CA THR A 408 -4.17 -22.01 7.32
C THR A 408 -4.72 -21.07 8.39
N THR A 409 -3.94 -20.08 8.85
CA THR A 409 -4.41 -19.10 9.84
C THR A 409 -5.57 -18.28 9.29
N ALA A 410 -5.52 -17.87 8.01
CA ALA A 410 -6.60 -17.13 7.38
C ALA A 410 -7.91 -17.95 7.32
N GLN A 411 -7.83 -19.25 6.98
CA GLN A 411 -8.99 -20.15 6.99
C GLN A 411 -9.59 -20.32 8.39
N ILE A 412 -8.73 -20.47 9.41
CA ILE A 412 -9.16 -20.54 10.82
C ILE A 412 -9.88 -19.25 11.21
N ALA A 413 -9.28 -18.09 10.92
CA ALA A 413 -9.83 -16.78 11.24
C ALA A 413 -11.22 -16.59 10.62
N GLU A 414 -11.36 -16.89 9.32
CA GLU A 414 -12.62 -16.78 8.60
C GLU A 414 -13.70 -17.67 9.22
N GLN A 415 -13.42 -18.96 9.43
CA GLN A 415 -14.41 -19.90 9.95
C GLN A 415 -14.76 -19.62 11.42
N PHE A 416 -13.79 -19.23 12.24
CA PHE A 416 -14.04 -18.93 13.64
C PHE A 416 -14.82 -17.62 13.80
N ASN A 417 -14.56 -16.61 12.96
CA ASN A 417 -15.35 -15.38 12.95
C ASN A 417 -16.83 -15.65 12.64
N ARG A 418 -17.15 -16.55 11.71
CA ARG A 418 -18.55 -16.95 11.46
C ARG A 418 -19.20 -17.54 12.71
N VAL A 419 -18.49 -18.44 13.40
CA VAL A 419 -18.96 -19.04 14.66
C VAL A 419 -19.14 -17.97 15.74
N ILE A 420 -18.23 -17.02 15.89
CA ILE A 420 -18.31 -15.94 16.88
C ILE A 420 -19.53 -15.05 16.61
N VAL A 421 -19.77 -14.69 15.36
CA VAL A 421 -20.86 -13.78 14.96
C VAL A 421 -22.24 -14.40 15.21
N GLU A 422 -22.38 -15.70 14.99
CA GLU A 422 -23.68 -16.40 15.03
C GLU A 422 -24.00 -17.04 16.40
N SER A 423 -23.11 -16.96 17.38
CA SER A 423 -23.20 -17.75 18.61
C SER A 423 -23.24 -16.92 19.90
N ARG A 424 -23.44 -17.64 21.01
CA ARG A 424 -23.33 -17.12 22.37
C ARG A 424 -21.93 -16.59 22.75
N TYR A 425 -20.91 -16.76 21.91
CA TYR A 425 -19.54 -16.36 22.23
C TYR A 425 -19.32 -14.84 22.23
N GLN A 426 -20.27 -14.05 21.72
CA GLN A 426 -20.25 -12.59 21.90
C GLN A 426 -20.17 -12.17 23.38
N ALA A 427 -20.74 -12.96 24.29
CA ALA A 427 -20.67 -12.72 25.73
C ALA A 427 -19.27 -12.91 26.34
N LEU A 428 -18.34 -13.54 25.60
CA LEU A 428 -16.96 -13.71 26.00
C LEU A 428 -16.06 -12.55 25.55
N PHE A 429 -16.59 -11.60 24.78
CA PHE A 429 -15.92 -10.33 24.56
C PHE A 429 -16.20 -9.37 25.71
N THR A 430 -15.21 -8.56 26.04
CA THR A 430 -15.29 -7.57 27.11
C THR A 430 -15.20 -6.15 26.54
N ALA A 431 -14.76 -5.18 27.35
CA ALA A 431 -14.41 -3.85 26.91
C ALA A 431 -12.91 -3.72 26.71
N LEU A 432 -12.50 -3.01 25.65
CA LEU A 432 -11.18 -2.43 25.52
C LEU A 432 -11.01 -1.54 26.74
N GLY A 433 -9.93 -1.78 27.48
CA GLY A 433 -9.60 -0.96 28.64
C GLY A 433 -9.44 0.51 28.24
N PRO A 434 -9.47 1.44 29.22
CA PRO A 434 -9.37 2.87 28.94
C PRO A 434 -8.13 3.23 28.11
N GLY A 435 -7.02 2.48 28.25
CA GLY A 435 -5.76 2.67 27.53
C GLY A 435 -5.57 1.77 26.31
N GLY A 436 -6.55 1.67 25.41
CA GLY A 436 -6.61 0.63 24.38
C GLY A 436 -5.55 0.65 23.27
N PHE A 437 -4.26 0.55 23.57
CA PHE A 437 -3.19 -0.19 22.86
C PHE A 437 -2.14 -0.59 23.92
N SER A 438 -1.70 -1.85 23.93
CA SER A 438 -0.72 -2.34 24.92
C SER A 438 0.63 -1.62 24.79
N ARG A 439 1.32 -1.49 25.93
CA ARG A 439 2.68 -0.96 26.10
C ARG A 439 3.69 -1.45 25.07
#